data_AF-A0A7S3HHH9-F1
#
_entry.id   AF-A0A7S3HHH9-F1
#
_cell.length_a   1.000
_cell.length_b   1.000
_cell.length_c   1.000
_cell.angle_alpha   90.00
_cell.angle_beta   90.00
_cell.angle_gamma   90.00
#
_symmetry.space_group_name_H-M   'P 1'
#
loop_
_entity.id
_entity.type
_entity.pdbx_description
1 polymer ?
#
loop_
_entity_poly.entity_id
_entity_poly.type
_entity_poly.pdbx_seq_one_letter_code
_entity_poly.pdbx_strand_id
1 'polypeptide(L)'
;RCFSETPASNERVWVDRLGTKSSHKEATSDDSLKVVTYNVLGASHGEGNKHNYALGSVTNWNNRKNKLVEEMVAMNADIFCLQEVTEGGLLDTFVPALAPL
;
A
#
# COMPACT_ATOMS: atom_id res chain seq x y z
N ARG A 1 11.80 -0.71 -25.67
CA ARG A 1 12.08 0.73 -25.43
C ARG A 1 12.33 0.89 -23.94
N CYS A 2 13.29 1.75 -23.61
CA CYS A 2 14.06 1.84 -22.38
C CYS A 2 13.27 1.97 -21.07
N PHE A 3 13.80 1.41 -19.99
CA PHE A 3 13.71 1.96 -18.64
C PHE A 3 15.14 2.09 -18.12
N SER A 4 15.84 3.15 -18.54
CA SER A 4 17.14 3.56 -17.98
C SER A 4 17.03 4.99 -17.48
N GLU A 5 16.11 5.20 -16.55
CA GLU A 5 16.15 6.33 -15.63
C GLU A 5 15.80 5.74 -14.27
N THR A 6 16.76 5.74 -13.35
CA THR A 6 16.46 5.54 -11.93
C THR A 6 15.50 6.67 -11.57
N PRO A 7 14.23 6.40 -11.21
CA PRO A 7 13.33 7.50 -10.91
C PRO A 7 13.89 8.24 -9.69
N ALA A 8 13.65 9.56 -9.63
CA ALA A 8 13.71 10.29 -8.37
C ALA A 8 13.04 9.44 -7.27
N SER A 9 13.56 9.43 -6.04
CA SER A 9 12.95 8.61 -4.98
C SER A 9 11.46 8.98 -4.89
N ASN A 10 10.59 8.07 -5.35
CA ASN A 10 9.14 8.25 -5.37
C ASN A 10 8.58 8.08 -3.95
N GLU A 11 9.32 8.55 -2.95
CA GLU A 11 9.01 8.40 -1.55
C GLU A 11 7.90 9.37 -1.19
N ARG A 12 6.84 8.83 -0.58
CA ARG A 12 5.71 9.64 -0.13
C ARG A 12 6.19 10.55 1.00
N VAL A 13 5.89 11.85 0.91
CA VAL A 13 6.28 12.84 1.92
C VAL A 13 5.07 13.18 2.78
N TRP A 14 5.28 13.30 4.09
CA TRP A 14 4.26 13.81 5.00
C TRP A 14 4.05 15.30 4.77
N VAL A 15 2.80 15.73 4.82
CA VAL A 15 2.44 17.15 4.72
C VAL A 15 1.48 17.49 5.84
N ASP A 16 1.65 18.68 6.41
CA ASP A 16 0.67 19.24 7.35
C ASP A 16 -0.59 19.73 6.61
N ARG A 17 -1.54 20.29 7.36
CA ARG A 17 -2.80 20.83 6.81
C ARG A 17 -2.61 22.03 5.88
N LEU A 18 -1.47 22.70 5.96
CA LEU A 18 -1.11 23.85 5.13
C LEU A 18 -0.28 23.44 3.91
N GLY A 19 0.07 22.17 3.77
CA GLY A 19 0.90 21.63 2.70
C GLY A 19 2.41 21.74 2.96
N THR A 20 2.82 22.11 4.17
CA THR A 20 4.24 22.13 4.54
C THR A 20 4.73 20.69 4.65
N LYS A 21 5.82 20.38 3.95
CA LYS A 21 6.46 19.07 4.04
C LYS A 21 7.04 18.86 5.44
N SER A 22 6.87 17.66 5.96
CA SER A 22 7.45 17.22 7.22
C SER A 22 8.03 15.81 7.08
N SER A 23 8.89 15.45 8.02
CA SER A 23 9.32 14.06 8.21
C SER A 23 8.23 13.25 8.90
N HIS A 24 8.33 11.92 8.80
CA HIS A 24 7.43 11.02 9.54
C HIS A 24 7.46 11.31 11.06
N LYS A 25 8.64 11.55 11.65
CA LYS A 25 8.77 11.83 13.09
C LYS A 25 8.09 13.13 13.51
N GLU A 26 8.10 14.14 12.65
CA GLU A 26 7.43 15.42 12.92
C GLU A 26 5.91 15.32 12.72
N ALA A 27 5.47 14.42 11.83
CA ALA A 27 4.06 14.20 11.54
C ALA A 27 3.36 13.30 12.58
N THR A 28 4.12 12.51 13.35
CA THR A 28 3.58 11.55 14.33
C THR A 28 4.01 11.91 15.75
N SER A 29 3.05 12.08 16.65
CA SER A 29 3.28 12.14 18.11
C SER A 29 2.70 10.90 18.79
N ASP A 30 3.14 10.59 20.01
CA ASP A 30 2.62 9.45 20.79
C ASP A 30 1.10 9.56 21.06
N ASP A 31 0.55 10.79 21.06
CA ASP A 31 -0.89 11.07 21.21
C ASP A 31 -1.65 11.20 19.87
N SER A 32 -1.01 10.89 18.73
CA SER A 32 -1.63 10.99 17.41
C SER A 32 -2.14 9.64 16.90
N LEU A 33 -3.27 9.67 16.19
CA LEU A 33 -3.84 8.51 15.52
C LEU A 33 -3.54 8.58 14.02
N LYS A 34 -2.91 7.54 13.48
CA LYS A 34 -2.66 7.36 12.04
C LYS A 34 -3.70 6.43 11.44
N VAL A 35 -4.44 6.95 10.46
CA VAL A 35 -5.48 6.22 9.74
C VAL A 35 -5.09 6.12 8.27
N VAL A 36 -5.14 4.91 7.71
CA VAL A 36 -4.92 4.64 6.29
C VAL A 36 -6.19 4.10 5.67
N THR A 37 -6.63 4.72 4.57
CA THR A 37 -7.63 4.14 3.67
C THR A 37 -6.96 3.74 2.37
N TYR A 38 -7.13 2.49 1.94
CA TYR A 38 -6.45 1.99 0.75
C TYR A 38 -7.25 0.92 0.01
N ASN A 39 -7.52 1.18 -1.28
CA ASN A 39 -8.04 0.18 -2.19
C ASN A 39 -6.88 -0.66 -2.73
N VAL A 40 -6.87 -1.95 -2.41
CA VAL A 40 -5.74 -2.85 -2.71
C VAL A 40 -5.83 -3.52 -4.08
N LEU A 41 -6.91 -3.28 -4.84
CA LEU A 41 -7.21 -3.96 -6.09
C LEU A 41 -7.07 -5.48 -5.93
N GLY A 42 -8.02 -6.10 -5.23
CA GLY A 42 -7.99 -7.54 -4.91
C GLY A 42 -7.84 -8.45 -6.14
N ALA A 43 -7.51 -9.72 -5.90
CA ALA A 43 -7.21 -10.69 -6.96
C ALA A 43 -8.28 -10.74 -8.07
N SER A 44 -9.56 -10.69 -7.70
CA SER A 44 -10.69 -10.74 -8.64
C SER A 44 -10.75 -9.58 -9.63
N HIS A 45 -10.17 -8.43 -9.29
CA HIS A 45 -10.20 -7.23 -10.14
C HIS A 45 -8.85 -6.95 -10.80
N GLY A 46 -7.74 -7.25 -10.12
CA GLY A 46 -6.40 -6.96 -10.64
C GLY A 46 -5.97 -7.84 -11.82
N GLU A 47 -6.47 -9.08 -11.92
CA GLU A 47 -6.12 -10.01 -13.00
C GLU A 47 -7.07 -9.92 -14.21
N GLY A 48 -7.98 -8.96 -14.22
CA GLY A 48 -8.93 -8.75 -15.32
C GLY A 48 -8.34 -8.00 -16.52
N ASN A 49 -9.08 -8.02 -17.64
CA ASN A 49 -8.69 -7.36 -18.90
C ASN A 49 -8.55 -5.83 -18.80
N LYS A 50 -9.00 -5.20 -17.71
CA LYS A 50 -8.90 -3.75 -17.46
C LYS A 50 -7.45 -3.28 -17.28
N HIS A 51 -6.52 -4.19 -17.01
CA HIS A 51 -5.11 -3.88 -16.74
C HIS A 51 -4.14 -4.46 -17.77
N ASN A 52 -4.57 -4.63 -19.03
CA ASN A 52 -3.76 -5.20 -20.11
C ASN A 52 -2.50 -4.40 -20.49
N TYR A 53 -2.39 -3.15 -20.02
CA TYR A 53 -1.17 -2.35 -20.11
C TYR A 53 -0.05 -2.84 -19.18
N ALA A 54 -0.39 -3.64 -18.17
CA ALA A 54 0.55 -4.24 -17.23
C ALA A 54 0.75 -5.73 -17.54
N LEU A 55 1.98 -6.21 -17.34
CA LEU A 55 2.29 -7.62 -17.51
C LEU A 55 1.55 -8.48 -16.47
N GLY A 56 1.14 -9.68 -16.86
CA GLY A 56 0.49 -10.63 -15.95
C GLY A 56 1.34 -10.94 -14.71
N SER A 57 2.67 -10.95 -14.84
CA SER A 57 3.58 -11.11 -13.70
C SER A 57 3.50 -9.94 -12.70
N VAL A 58 3.12 -8.74 -13.14
CA VAL A 58 2.96 -7.56 -12.29
C VAL A 58 1.56 -7.53 -11.68
N THR A 59 0.53 -7.96 -12.40
CA THR A 59 -0.86 -7.94 -11.92
C THR A 59 -1.24 -9.16 -11.07
N ASN A 60 -0.48 -10.25 -11.18
CA ASN A 60 -0.72 -11.48 -10.41
C ASN A 60 -0.75 -11.23 -8.90
N TRP A 61 -1.77 -11.76 -8.23
CA TRP A 61 -1.97 -11.57 -6.79
C TRP A 61 -0.79 -12.05 -5.95
N ASN A 62 -0.20 -13.21 -6.26
CA ASN A 62 0.92 -13.75 -5.48
C ASN A 62 2.17 -12.85 -5.52
N ASN A 63 2.33 -12.06 -6.58
CA ASN A 63 3.42 -11.10 -6.70
C ASN A 63 3.08 -9.75 -6.05
N ARG A 64 1.82 -9.30 -6.13
CA ARG A 64 1.39 -8.01 -5.56
C ARG A 64 1.18 -8.03 -4.06
N LYS A 65 0.63 -9.12 -3.52
CA LYS A 65 0.20 -9.19 -2.11
C LYS A 65 1.35 -8.93 -1.12
N ASN A 66 2.55 -9.41 -1.44
CA ASN A 66 3.73 -9.19 -0.60
C ASN A 66 4.14 -7.70 -0.60
N LYS A 67 4.11 -7.05 -1.76
CA LYS A 67 4.40 -5.60 -1.87
C LYS A 67 3.36 -4.75 -1.15
N LEU A 68 2.09 -5.14 -1.20
CA LEU A 68 1.03 -4.47 -0.46
C LEU A 68 1.25 -4.59 1.06
N VAL A 69 1.65 -5.77 1.54
CA VAL A 69 1.99 -5.97 2.96
C VAL A 69 3.21 -5.13 3.35
N GLU A 70 4.28 -5.14 2.55
CA GLU A 70 5.47 -4.30 2.76
C GLU A 70 5.09 -2.81 2.87
N GLU A 71 4.22 -2.33 1.97
CA GLU A 71 3.72 -0.95 2.00
C GLU A 71 2.92 -0.65 3.27
N MET A 72 2.03 -1.55 3.70
CA MET A 72 1.22 -1.37 4.91
C MET A 72 2.07 -1.38 6.19
N VAL A 73 3.03 -2.31 6.30
CA VAL A 73 3.98 -2.35 7.42
C VAL A 73 4.79 -1.04 7.48
N ALA A 74 5.27 -0.55 6.33
CA ALA A 74 6.01 0.71 6.26
C ALA A 74 5.15 1.92 6.65
N MET A 75 3.84 1.90 6.36
CA MET A 75 2.93 2.97 6.77
C MET A 75 2.72 3.03 8.28
N ASN A 76 2.85 1.90 9.00
CA ASN A 76 2.73 1.80 10.47
C ASN A 76 1.54 2.61 11.02
N ALA A 77 0.33 2.25 10.58
CA ALA A 77 -0.90 2.93 10.95
C ALA A 77 -1.65 2.18 12.04
N ASP A 78 -2.32 2.94 12.91
CA ASP A 78 -3.11 2.38 14.00
C ASP A 78 -4.42 1.77 13.47
N ILE A 79 -4.97 2.35 12.39
CA ILE A 79 -6.21 1.89 11.76
C ILE A 79 -6.02 1.78 10.24
N PHE A 80 -6.30 0.58 9.73
CA PHE A 80 -6.40 0.32 8.29
C PHE A 80 -7.86 0.12 7.85
N CYS A 81 -8.28 0.87 6.83
CA CYS A 81 -9.55 0.72 6.14
C CYS A 81 -9.30 0.30 4.69
N LEU A 82 -9.43 -1.01 4.41
CA LEU A 82 -9.11 -1.56 3.09
C LEU A 82 -10.36 -1.77 2.23
N GLN A 83 -10.26 -1.47 0.93
CA GLN A 83 -11.31 -1.74 -0.06
C GLN A 83 -10.83 -2.75 -1.11
N GLU A 84 -11.80 -3.37 -1.79
CA GLU A 84 -11.58 -4.45 -2.78
C GLU A 84 -10.78 -5.64 -2.23
N VAL A 85 -10.93 -5.94 -0.95
CA VAL A 85 -10.31 -7.10 -0.33
C VAL A 85 -11.18 -8.33 -0.57
N THR A 86 -10.62 -9.34 -1.23
CA THR A 86 -11.24 -10.67 -1.32
C THR A 86 -11.12 -11.39 0.02
N GLU A 87 -12.01 -12.34 0.32
CA GLU A 87 -11.99 -13.11 1.58
C GLU A 87 -10.62 -13.75 1.87
N GLY A 88 -10.03 -14.49 0.91
CA GLY A 88 -8.68 -15.06 1.08
C GLY A 88 -7.58 -14.00 1.18
N GLY A 89 -7.76 -12.85 0.52
CA GLY A 89 -6.85 -11.71 0.71
C GLY A 89 -6.87 -11.18 2.15
N LEU A 90 -8.05 -11.14 2.78
CA LEU A 90 -8.18 -10.73 4.18
C LEU A 90 -7.59 -11.78 5.13
N LEU A 91 -8.11 -13.00 5.07
CA LEU A 91 -7.84 -14.07 6.05
C LEU A 91 -6.44 -14.64 5.92
N ASP A 92 -5.94 -14.82 4.69
CA ASP A 92 -4.68 -15.54 4.45
C ASP A 92 -3.49 -14.59 4.26
N THR A 93 -3.74 -13.30 4.02
CA THR A 93 -2.67 -12.31 3.76
C THR A 93 -2.65 -11.19 4.79
N PHE A 94 -3.68 -10.34 4.84
CA PHE A 94 -3.58 -9.11 5.62
C PHE A 94 -3.70 -9.33 7.12
N VAL A 95 -4.65 -10.13 7.60
CA VAL A 95 -4.81 -10.42 9.03
C VAL A 95 -3.54 -11.01 9.65
N PRO A 96 -2.96 -12.12 9.14
CA PRO A 96 -1.77 -12.71 9.75
C PRO A 96 -0.53 -11.81 9.63
N ALA A 97 -0.42 -11.01 8.57
CA ALA A 97 0.73 -10.13 8.38
C ALA A 97 0.70 -8.86 9.23
N LEU A 98 -0.49 -8.33 9.54
CA LEU A 98 -0.66 -7.05 10.26
C LEU A 98 -0.98 -7.23 11.74
N ALA A 99 -1.45 -8.41 12.18
CA ALA A 99 -1.74 -8.67 13.59
C ALA A 99 -0.55 -8.50 14.57
N PRO A 100 0.72 -8.70 14.17
CA PRO A 100 1.87 -8.47 15.05
C PRO A 100 2.31 -7.00 15.19
N LEU A 101 1.73 -6.08 14.42
CA LEU A 101 2.05 -4.64 14.46
C LEU A 101 1.35 -3.97 15.65
#